data_AF-A0AAP6BMN8-F1
#
_entry.id   AF-A0AAP6BMN8-F1
#
_cell.length_a   1.000
_cell.length_b   1.000
_cell.length_c   1.000
_cell.angle_alpha   90.00
_cell.angle_beta   90.00
_cell.angle_gamma   90.00
#
_symmetry.space_group_name_H-M   'P 1'
#
loop_
_entity.id
_entity.type
_entity.pdbx_description
1 polymer ?
#
loop_
_entity_poly.entity_id
_entity_poly.type
_entity_poly.pdbx_seq_one_letter_code
_entity_poly.pdbx_strand_id
1 'polypeptide(L)'
;MKPTTLQIDLKNITIQLPPDKIIVDRFEYEELKKTSSIGRYLTLSEVLELLSVSRPWLLENVLYKPEIRKQIDIDQNSNGFVKYPDNQGGRYYFLASKTKEFFEEHFAKIFEL
;
A
#
# COMPACT_ATOMS: atom_id res chain seq x y z
N MET A 1 41.37 24.62 18.11
CA MET A 1 41.54 23.25 18.64
C MET A 1 41.76 22.32 17.47
N LYS A 2 42.77 21.43 17.51
CA LYS A 2 42.91 20.42 16.45
C LYS A 2 41.82 19.35 16.63
N PRO A 3 41.18 18.86 15.55
CA PRO A 3 40.22 17.77 15.66
C PRO A 3 40.96 16.50 16.11
N THR A 4 40.42 15.85 17.13
CA THR A 4 40.90 14.54 17.57
C THR A 4 40.26 13.47 16.70
N THR A 5 41.09 12.71 15.99
CA THR A 5 40.63 11.57 15.20
C THR A 5 40.81 10.29 16.01
N LEU A 6 39.72 9.57 16.26
CA LEU A 6 39.73 8.24 16.85
C LEU A 6 39.63 7.20 15.74
N GLN A 7 40.67 6.39 15.57
CA GLN A 7 40.67 5.26 14.65
C GLN A 7 40.43 3.99 15.48
N ILE A 8 39.29 3.33 15.26
CA ILE A 8 38.89 2.13 16.02
C ILE A 8 38.88 0.94 15.06
N ASP A 9 39.69 -0.08 15.38
CA ASP A 9 39.72 -1.35 14.64
C ASP A 9 38.74 -2.33 15.30
N LEU A 10 37.57 -2.51 14.71
CA LEU A 10 36.48 -3.34 15.23
C LEU A 10 36.70 -4.83 14.90
N LYS A 11 37.87 -5.37 15.22
CA LYS A 11 38.14 -6.81 15.10
C LYS A 11 37.47 -7.58 16.22
N ASN A 12 36.84 -8.70 15.86
CA ASN A 12 36.19 -9.65 16.78
C ASN A 12 34.98 -9.09 17.57
N ILE A 13 34.19 -8.21 16.97
CA ILE A 13 32.90 -7.85 17.56
C ILE A 13 31.88 -8.97 17.28
N THR A 14 31.37 -9.55 18.36
CA THR A 14 30.25 -10.49 18.31
C THR A 14 28.95 -9.73 18.55
N ILE A 15 28.11 -9.65 17.53
CA ILE A 15 26.75 -9.13 17.67
C ILE A 15 25.84 -10.32 17.95
N GLN A 16 25.19 -10.31 19.12
CA GLN A 16 24.16 -11.30 19.42
C GLN A 16 22.83 -10.83 18.86
N LEU A 17 22.24 -11.66 18.00
CA LEU A 17 20.93 -11.41 17.44
C LEU A 17 19.86 -11.81 18.49
N PRO A 18 18.87 -10.95 18.80
CA PRO A 18 17.78 -11.35 19.68
C PRO A 18 17.02 -12.58 19.13
N PRO A 19 16.40 -13.41 19.98
CA PRO A 19 15.73 -14.64 19.55
C PRO A 19 14.60 -14.43 18.53
N ASP A 20 14.02 -13.23 18.48
CA ASP A 20 12.91 -12.84 17.60
C ASP A 20 13.39 -12.11 16.33
N LYS A 21 14.70 -12.06 16.07
CA LYS A 21 15.28 -11.38 14.91
C LYS A 21 15.96 -12.39 14.01
N ILE A 22 15.90 -12.12 12.71
CA ILE A 22 16.59 -12.87 11.67
C ILE A 22 17.35 -11.91 10.76
N ILE A 23 18.44 -12.38 10.18
CA ILE A 23 19.09 -11.71 9.06
C ILE A 23 18.42 -12.22 7.79
N VAL A 24 18.00 -11.32 6.92
CA VAL A 24 17.30 -11.62 5.68
C VAL A 24 17.97 -10.85 4.54
N ASP A 25 17.94 -11.41 3.33
CA ASP A 25 18.39 -10.68 2.15
C ASP A 25 17.52 -9.42 1.95
N ARG A 26 18.14 -8.32 1.51
CA ARG A 26 17.42 -7.06 1.36
C ARG A 26 16.31 -7.15 0.32
N PHE A 27 16.56 -7.82 -0.81
CA PHE A 27 15.56 -7.98 -1.87
C PHE A 27 14.42 -8.89 -1.40
N GLU A 28 14.76 -9.99 -0.73
CA GLU A 28 13.77 -10.90 -0.13
C GLU A 28 12.87 -10.17 0.88
N TYR A 29 13.43 -9.32 1.74
CA TYR A 29 12.65 -8.53 2.69
C TYR A 29 11.69 -7.55 2.02
N GLU A 30 12.15 -6.84 0.99
CA GLU A 30 11.31 -5.90 0.25
C GLU A 30 10.24 -6.64 -0.57
N GLU A 31 10.54 -7.83 -1.08
CA GLU A 31 9.55 -8.70 -1.71
C GLU A 31 8.51 -9.16 -0.69
N LEU A 32 8.91 -9.69 0.47
CA LEU A 32 7.98 -10.10 1.54
C LEU A 32 7.01 -8.98 1.95
N LYS A 33 7.49 -7.73 2.02
CA LYS A 33 6.63 -6.56 2.24
C LYS A 33 5.60 -6.38 1.14
N LYS A 34 5.98 -6.51 -0.14
CA LYS A 34 5.07 -6.41 -1.28
C LYS A 34 4.07 -7.58 -1.30
N THR A 35 4.56 -8.80 -1.09
CA THR A 35 3.79 -10.05 -1.07
C THR A 35 2.77 -10.09 0.05
N SER A 36 2.98 -9.37 1.16
CA SER A 36 2.00 -9.23 2.26
C SER A 36 0.63 -8.71 1.82
N SER A 37 0.54 -8.08 0.64
CA SER A 37 -0.70 -7.55 0.07
C SER A 37 -1.38 -8.51 -0.92
N ILE A 38 -0.71 -9.61 -1.32
CA ILE A 38 -1.26 -10.58 -2.28
C ILE A 38 -2.34 -11.41 -1.59
N GLY A 39 -3.49 -11.54 -2.25
CA GLY A 39 -4.66 -12.27 -1.73
C GLY A 39 -5.41 -11.54 -0.60
N ARG A 40 -4.94 -10.37 -0.16
CA ARG A 40 -5.64 -9.53 0.83
C ARG A 40 -6.62 -8.60 0.14
N TYR A 41 -7.79 -8.47 0.75
CA TYR A 41 -8.76 -7.43 0.41
C TYR A 41 -8.76 -6.35 1.48
N LEU A 42 -8.80 -5.09 1.07
CA LEU A 42 -9.02 -3.95 1.95
C LEU A 42 -10.51 -3.64 2.00
N THR A 43 -10.95 -3.22 3.18
CA THR A 43 -12.24 -2.58 3.41
C THR A 43 -12.21 -1.12 2.98
N LEU A 44 -13.39 -0.50 2.86
CA LEU A 44 -13.48 0.95 2.60
C LEU A 44 -12.69 1.76 3.64
N SER A 45 -12.81 1.43 4.93
CA SER A 45 -12.12 2.16 6.00
C SER A 45 -10.60 2.06 5.88
N GLU A 46 -10.05 0.89 5.55
CA GLU A 46 -8.61 0.72 5.33
C GLU A 46 -8.11 1.54 4.12
N VAL A 47 -8.92 1.68 3.06
CA VAL A 47 -8.55 2.54 1.91
C VAL A 47 -8.60 4.02 2.28
N LEU A 48 -9.57 4.45 3.10
CA LEU A 48 -9.63 5.83 3.60
C LEU A 48 -8.41 6.18 4.45
N GLU A 49 -7.99 5.27 5.33
CA GLU A 49 -6.78 5.42 6.14
C GLU A 49 -5.52 5.45 5.26
N LEU A 50 -5.40 4.50 4.32
CA LEU A 50 -4.28 4.41 3.39
C LEU A 50 -4.05 5.71 2.61
N LEU A 51 -5.13 6.32 2.13
CA LEU A 51 -5.08 7.54 1.32
C LEU A 51 -5.14 8.82 2.16
N SER A 52 -5.40 8.72 3.46
CA SER A 52 -5.62 9.86 4.36
C SER A 52 -6.71 10.82 3.86
N VAL A 53 -7.83 10.26 3.37
CA VAL A 53 -8.96 11.04 2.82
C VAL A 53 -10.27 10.73 3.52
N SER A 54 -11.24 11.64 3.38
CA SER A 54 -12.58 11.44 3.91
C SER A 54 -13.43 10.51 3.02
N ARG A 55 -14.45 9.88 3.62
CA ARG A 55 -15.39 9.02 2.89
C ARG A 55 -16.10 9.76 1.74
N PRO A 56 -16.67 10.97 1.93
CA PRO A 56 -17.27 11.72 0.83
C PRO A 56 -16.28 11.96 -0.30
N TRP A 57 -15.04 12.35 0.02
CA TRP A 57 -14.03 12.62 -0.99
C TRP A 57 -13.72 11.39 -1.85
N LEU A 58 -13.49 10.22 -1.23
CA LEU A 58 -13.19 9.00 -1.98
C LEU A 58 -14.37 8.56 -2.86
N LEU A 59 -15.60 8.71 -2.36
CA LEU A 59 -16.79 8.36 -3.12
C LEU A 59 -16.93 9.27 -4.35
N GLU A 60 -16.85 10.58 -4.17
CA GLU A 60 -17.10 11.57 -5.23
C GLU A 60 -15.96 11.61 -6.26
N ASN A 61 -14.71 11.57 -5.82
CA ASN A 61 -13.55 11.80 -6.68
C ASN A 61 -12.99 10.51 -7.30
N VAL A 62 -13.41 9.34 -6.82
CA VAL A 62 -12.85 8.06 -7.27
C VAL A 62 -13.94 7.04 -7.58
N LEU A 63 -14.74 6.64 -6.58
CA LEU A 63 -15.63 5.49 -6.73
C LEU A 63 -16.86 5.79 -7.59
N TYR A 64 -17.33 7.04 -7.60
CA TYR A 64 -18.48 7.46 -8.40
C TYR A 64 -18.08 8.23 -9.66
N LYS A 65 -16.80 8.58 -9.83
CA LYS A 65 -16.27 9.16 -11.07
C LYS A 65 -16.35 8.10 -12.18
N PRO A 66 -17.22 8.24 -13.20
CA PRO A 66 -17.51 7.16 -14.15
C PRO A 66 -16.28 6.64 -14.89
N GLU A 67 -15.35 7.51 -15.23
CA GLU A 67 -14.10 7.21 -15.93
C GLU A 67 -13.13 6.39 -15.09
N ILE A 68 -13.09 6.59 -13.76
CA ILE A 68 -12.29 5.78 -12.85
C ILE A 68 -13.03 4.48 -12.56
N ARG A 69 -14.33 4.54 -12.28
CA ARG A 69 -15.15 3.37 -11.96
C ARG A 69 -15.07 2.30 -13.05
N LYS A 70 -15.17 2.69 -14.33
CA LYS A 70 -15.04 1.76 -15.46
C LYS A 70 -13.71 1.00 -15.49
N GLN A 71 -12.65 1.55 -14.89
CA GLN A 71 -11.34 0.90 -14.83
C GLN A 71 -11.25 -0.06 -13.64
N ILE A 72 -11.82 0.31 -12.48
CA ILE A 72 -11.56 -0.38 -11.21
C ILE A 72 -12.68 -1.34 -10.79
N ASP A 73 -13.91 -1.15 -11.26
CA ASP A 73 -15.09 -1.98 -10.91
C ASP A 73 -15.03 -3.34 -11.62
N ILE A 74 -14.98 -4.43 -10.85
CA ILE A 74 -14.87 -5.79 -11.42
C ILE A 74 -16.10 -6.22 -12.21
N ASP A 75 -17.26 -5.62 -11.93
CA ASP A 75 -18.50 -5.90 -12.65
C ASP A 75 -18.53 -5.17 -14.01
N GLN A 76 -17.65 -4.18 -14.22
CA GLN A 76 -17.53 -3.43 -15.48
C GLN A 76 -16.26 -3.76 -16.27
N ASN A 77 -15.19 -4.19 -15.58
CA ASN A 77 -13.90 -4.52 -16.13
C ASN A 77 -13.34 -5.77 -15.45
N SER A 78 -13.11 -6.85 -16.20
CA SER A 78 -12.52 -8.08 -15.67
C SER A 78 -11.11 -7.90 -15.09
N ASN A 79 -10.40 -6.84 -15.49
CA ASN A 79 -9.11 -6.46 -14.93
C ASN A 79 -9.22 -5.50 -13.74
N GLY A 80 -10.42 -5.09 -13.37
CA GLY A 80 -10.72 -4.28 -12.20
C GLY A 80 -10.24 -4.95 -10.90
N PHE A 81 -10.39 -4.22 -9.81
CA PHE A 81 -9.90 -4.64 -8.50
C PHE A 81 -10.80 -4.23 -7.33
N VAL A 82 -11.97 -3.64 -7.61
CA VAL A 82 -12.94 -3.21 -6.63
C VAL A 82 -14.26 -3.91 -6.88
N LYS A 83 -14.76 -4.63 -5.88
CA LYS A 83 -16.15 -5.11 -5.85
C LYS A 83 -17.00 -4.08 -5.10
N TYR A 84 -17.97 -3.52 -5.82
CA TYR A 84 -18.97 -2.60 -5.25
C TYR A 84 -20.03 -3.39 -4.47
N PRO A 85 -20.64 -2.79 -3.44
CA PRO A 85 -21.72 -3.42 -2.71
C PRO A 85 -22.96 -3.58 -3.60
N ASP A 86 -23.60 -4.75 -3.53
CA ASP A 86 -24.80 -5.04 -4.32
C ASP A 86 -26.06 -4.31 -3.77
N ASN A 87 -26.06 -3.94 -2.48
CA ASN A 87 -27.17 -3.30 -1.79
C ASN A 87 -26.72 -2.11 -0.94
N GLN A 88 -27.65 -1.22 -0.59
CA GLN A 88 -27.40 -0.17 0.40
C GLN A 88 -26.92 -0.78 1.72
N GLY A 89 -25.76 -0.35 2.20
CA GLY A 89 -25.11 -0.89 3.41
C GLY A 89 -24.20 -2.10 3.17
N GLY A 90 -24.06 -2.57 1.93
CA GLY A 90 -23.10 -3.60 1.58
C GLY A 90 -21.65 -3.16 1.73
N ARG A 91 -20.72 -4.12 1.64
CA ARG A 91 -19.27 -3.88 1.81
C ARG A 91 -18.58 -3.72 0.46
N TYR A 92 -17.61 -2.81 0.41
CA TYR A 92 -16.63 -2.76 -0.66
C TYR A 92 -15.50 -3.74 -0.38
N TYR A 93 -14.98 -4.36 -1.43
CA TYR A 93 -13.74 -5.15 -1.38
C TYR A 93 -12.76 -4.62 -2.40
N PHE A 94 -11.57 -4.25 -1.93
CA PHE A 94 -10.49 -3.71 -2.75
C PHE A 94 -9.34 -4.70 -2.76
N LEU A 95 -8.94 -5.26 -3.90
CA LEU A 95 -7.73 -6.08 -3.95
C LEU A 95 -6.52 -5.22 -3.60
N ALA A 96 -5.85 -5.55 -2.49
CA ALA A 96 -4.90 -4.64 -1.85
C ALA A 96 -3.72 -4.27 -2.74
N SER A 97 -3.17 -5.24 -3.49
CA SER A 97 -2.04 -5.02 -4.40
C SER A 97 -2.36 -3.99 -5.48
N LYS A 98 -3.40 -4.25 -6.29
CA LYS A 98 -3.83 -3.36 -7.37
C LYS A 98 -4.34 -2.01 -6.87
N THR A 99 -4.94 -1.97 -5.69
CA THR A 99 -5.40 -0.72 -5.08
C THR A 99 -4.22 0.21 -4.80
N LYS A 100 -3.17 -0.30 -4.15
CA LYS A 100 -1.96 0.48 -3.85
C LYS A 100 -1.29 0.96 -5.14
N GLU A 101 -1.09 0.07 -6.10
CA GLU A 101 -0.50 0.38 -7.41
C GLU A 101 -1.29 1.48 -8.15
N PHE A 102 -2.61 1.33 -8.25
CA PHE A 102 -3.45 2.30 -8.97
C PHE A 102 -3.36 3.71 -8.40
N PHE A 103 -3.45 3.86 -7.07
CA PHE A 103 -3.40 5.17 -6.42
C PHE A 103 -2.02 5.83 -6.49
N GLU A 104 -0.94 5.04 -6.44
CA GLU A 104 0.42 5.55 -6.66
C GLU A 104 0.59 6.07 -8.09
N GLU A 105 0.20 5.29 -9.10
CA GLU A 105 0.39 5.65 -10.51
C GLU A 105 -0.50 6.81 -10.97
N HIS A 106 -1.70 6.93 -10.41
CA HIS A 106 -2.71 7.90 -10.84
C HIS A 106 -2.81 9.10 -9.90
N PHE A 107 -1.86 9.28 -8.97
CA PHE A 107 -1.91 10.33 -7.95
C PHE A 107 -2.23 11.72 -8.53
N ALA A 108 -1.42 12.21 -9.47
CA ALA A 108 -1.63 13.53 -10.08
C ALA A 108 -2.99 13.65 -10.78
N LYS A 109 -3.41 12.61 -11.49
CA LYS A 109 -4.69 12.59 -12.21
C LYS A 109 -5.89 12.62 -11.26
N ILE A 110 -5.83 11.89 -10.14
CA ILE A 110 -6.90 11.85 -9.15
C ILE A 110 -7.04 13.20 -8.44
N PHE A 111 -5.92 13.87 -8.18
CA PHE A 111 -5.90 15.18 -7.53
C PHE A 111 -5.94 16.37 -8.51
N GLU A 112 -6.06 16.10 -9.81
CA GLU A 112 -6.11 17.12 -10.88
C GLU A 112 -4.92 18.11 -10.83
N LEU A 113 -3.71 17.59 -10.55
CA LEU A 113 -2.43 18.31 -10.50
C LEU A 113 -1.74 18.42 -11.87
#